data_AF-A0A8C5LYN1-F1
#
_entry.id   AF-A0A8C5LYN1-F1
#
_cell.length_a   1.000
_cell.length_b   1.000
_cell.length_c   1.000
_cell.angle_alpha   90.00
_cell.angle_beta   90.00
_cell.angle_gamma   90.00
#
_symmetry.space_group_name_H-M   'P 1'
#
loop_
_entity.id
_entity.type
_entity.pdbx_description
1 polymer ?
#
loop_
_entity_poly.entity_id
_entity_poly.type
_entity_poly.pdbx_seq_one_letter_code
_entity_poly.pdbx_strand_id
1 'polypeptide(L)'
;MLLLHVKVVFLPPNTTAVVQPMDQGAISNFKAYYLRDTFAQAIAAIDGDAVTLCDFWKSENILQCIRNIGSAWEEVTVFCLQVNIS
;
A
#
# COMPACT_ATOMS: atom_id res chain seq x y z
N MET A 1 14.32 42.05 16.81
CA MET A 1 13.81 40.71 17.16
C MET A 1 13.39 40.03 15.86
N LEU A 2 14.38 39.55 15.09
CA LEU A 2 14.69 38.12 14.84
C LEU A 2 13.65 37.37 13.97
N LEU A 3 13.64 37.65 12.66
CA LEU A 3 13.02 36.76 11.65
C LEU A 3 13.91 36.48 10.43
N LEU A 4 15.18 36.92 10.45
CA LEU A 4 16.12 36.68 9.36
C LEU A 4 17.03 35.52 9.75
N HIS A 5 16.65 34.26 9.50
CA HIS A 5 17.56 33.11 9.28
C HIS A 5 16.79 31.84 8.86
N VAL A 6 15.74 31.94 8.04
CA VAL A 6 15.13 30.75 7.43
C VAL A 6 15.78 30.53 6.07
N LYS A 7 16.58 29.46 5.95
CA LYS A 7 17.17 29.03 4.68
C LYS A 7 16.32 27.91 4.10
N VAL A 8 15.67 28.17 2.97
CA VAL A 8 14.95 27.14 2.20
C VAL A 8 15.96 26.39 1.34
N VAL A 9 16.01 25.08 1.48
CA VAL A 9 16.88 24.20 0.69
C VAL A 9 15.99 23.21 -0.06
N PHE A 10 16.18 23.11 -1.37
CA PHE A 10 15.50 22.12 -2.19
C PHE A 10 16.23 20.79 -2.08
N LEU A 11 15.49 19.73 -1.75
CA LEU A 11 16.02 18.37 -1.80
C LEU A 11 16.15 17.90 -3.25
N PRO A 12 17.10 17.00 -3.54
CA PRO A 12 17.22 16.39 -4.86
C PRO A 12 15.93 15.63 -5.26
N PRO A 13 15.77 15.30 -6.55
CA PRO A 13 14.64 14.52 -7.01
C PRO A 13 14.52 13.18 -6.25
N ASN A 14 13.30 12.68 -6.06
CA ASN A 14 12.97 11.40 -5.38
C ASN A 14 13.18 11.35 -3.86
N THR A 15 13.38 12.49 -3.18
CA THR A 15 13.57 12.51 -1.72
C THR A 15 12.25 12.41 -0.93
N THR A 16 11.10 12.44 -1.61
CA THR A 16 9.76 12.36 -0.98
C THR A 16 9.61 11.14 -0.08
N ALA A 17 9.98 9.95 -0.55
CA ALA A 17 9.90 8.72 0.24
C ALA A 17 10.87 8.70 1.44
N VAL A 18 12.02 9.40 1.34
CA VAL A 18 13.00 9.52 2.42
C VAL A 18 12.50 10.45 3.52
N VAL A 19 11.78 11.51 3.14
CA VAL A 19 11.26 12.51 4.08
C VAL A 19 9.90 12.12 4.65
N GLN A 20 9.14 11.26 3.96
CA GLN A 20 7.81 10.84 4.35
C GLN A 20 7.80 9.36 4.75
N PRO A 21 7.96 9.04 6.05
CA PRO A 21 7.90 7.66 6.57
C PRO A 21 6.66 6.89 6.12
N MET A 22 5.54 7.60 5.96
CA MET A 22 4.28 7.06 5.48
C MET A 22 4.38 6.51 4.05
N ASP A 23 5.14 7.18 3.18
CA ASP A 23 5.23 6.82 1.76
C ASP A 23 6.08 5.57 1.54
N GLN A 24 7.03 5.30 2.44
CA GLN A 24 7.94 4.17 2.30
C GLN A 24 7.43 2.93 3.04
N GLY A 25 6.94 3.08 4.27
CA GLY A 25 6.50 1.95 5.10
C GLY A 25 5.02 1.63 4.96
N ALA A 26 4.13 2.63 5.11
CA ALA A 26 2.69 2.39 5.10
C ALA A 26 2.20 1.97 3.71
N ILE A 27 2.60 2.70 2.65
CA ILE A 27 2.14 2.43 1.29
C ILE A 27 2.65 1.09 0.76
N SER A 28 3.90 0.71 1.06
CA SER A 28 4.46 -0.55 0.59
C SER A 28 3.77 -1.74 1.24
N ASN A 29 3.58 -1.71 2.57
CA ASN A 29 2.86 -2.75 3.31
C ASN A 29 1.40 -2.82 2.89
N PHE A 30 0.72 -1.68 2.76
CA PHE A 30 -0.65 -1.62 2.26
C PHE A 30 -0.81 -2.31 0.89
N LYS A 31 0.07 -1.99 -0.08
CA LYS A 31 0.06 -2.64 -1.40
C LYS A 31 0.29 -4.15 -1.30
N ALA A 32 1.19 -4.58 -0.42
CA ALA A 32 1.48 -5.99 -0.22
C ALA A 32 0.27 -6.74 0.37
N TYR A 33 -0.38 -6.18 1.39
CA TYR A 33 -1.58 -6.79 2.00
C TYR A 33 -2.74 -6.85 1.03
N TYR A 34 -3.01 -5.76 0.31
CA TYR A 34 -4.06 -5.75 -0.72
C TYR A 34 -3.83 -6.85 -1.77
N LEU A 35 -2.59 -6.99 -2.25
CA LEU A 35 -2.25 -7.96 -3.28
C LEU A 35 -2.34 -9.40 -2.75
N ARG A 36 -1.88 -9.64 -1.52
CA ARG A 36 -1.96 -10.94 -0.85
C ARG A 36 -3.41 -11.40 -0.73
N ASP A 37 -4.30 -10.55 -0.24
CA ASP A 37 -5.72 -10.88 -0.07
C ASP A 37 -6.42 -11.08 -1.42
N THR A 38 -6.12 -10.24 -2.41
CA THR A 38 -6.68 -10.38 -3.76
C THR A 38 -6.25 -11.70 -4.40
N PHE A 39 -4.98 -12.09 -4.28
CA PHE A 39 -4.52 -13.38 -4.79
C PHE A 39 -5.06 -14.57 -4.02
N ALA A 40 -5.24 -14.47 -2.70
CA ALA A 40 -5.87 -15.53 -1.92
C ALA A 40 -7.30 -15.79 -2.39
N GLN A 41 -8.06 -14.73 -2.68
CA GLN A 41 -9.41 -14.83 -3.27
C GLN A 41 -9.37 -15.44 -4.67
N ALA A 42 -8.42 -15.03 -5.51
CA ALA A 42 -8.26 -15.60 -6.86
C ALA A 42 -7.94 -17.11 -6.82
N ILE A 43 -7.02 -17.52 -5.95
CA ILE A 43 -6.66 -18.94 -5.77
C ILE A 43 -7.86 -19.74 -5.29
N ALA A 44 -8.57 -19.26 -4.27
CA ALA A 44 -9.76 -19.94 -3.75
C ALA A 44 -10.87 -20.10 -4.81
N ALA A 45 -11.02 -19.12 -5.71
CA ALA A 45 -11.97 -19.18 -6.81
C ALA A 45 -11.55 -20.19 -7.91
N ILE A 46 -10.25 -20.33 -8.15
CA ILE A 46 -9.69 -21.28 -9.12
C ILE A 46 -9.73 -22.71 -8.58
N ASP A 47 -9.31 -22.93 -7.33
CA ASP A 47 -9.27 -24.25 -6.69
C ASP A 47 -10.66 -24.88 -6.52
N GLY A 48 -11.72 -24.06 -6.54
CA GLY A 48 -13.10 -24.53 -6.60
C GLY A 48 -13.57 -25.01 -7.98
N ASP A 49 -12.68 -25.10 -8.97
CA ASP A 49 -12.97 -25.34 -10.41
C ASP A 49 -14.03 -24.38 -11.00
N ALA A 50 -14.26 -23.24 -10.35
CA ALA A 50 -15.40 -22.39 -10.65
C ALA A 50 -15.12 -21.40 -11.79
N VAL A 51 -13.88 -20.90 -11.89
CA VAL A 51 -13.51 -19.80 -12.80
C VAL A 51 -12.03 -19.83 -13.18
N THR A 52 -11.67 -19.33 -14.37
CA THR A 52 -10.27 -19.03 -14.69
C THR A 52 -9.80 -17.76 -13.98
N LEU A 53 -8.48 -17.54 -13.88
CA LEU A 53 -7.94 -16.27 -13.38
C LEU A 53 -8.47 -15.06 -14.19
N CYS A 54 -8.68 -15.25 -15.49
CA CYS A 54 -9.23 -14.21 -16.37
C CYS A 54 -10.68 -13.89 -16.03
N ASP A 55 -11.47 -14.89 -15.66
CA ASP A 55 -12.87 -14.72 -15.25
C ASP A 55 -12.98 -14.11 -13.86
N PHE A 56 -12.07 -14.45 -12.95
CA PHE A 56 -11.91 -13.76 -11.66
C PHE A 56 -11.70 -12.25 -11.86
N TRP A 57 -10.71 -11.85 -12.67
CA TRP A 57 -10.46 -10.42 -12.91
C TRP A 57 -11.61 -9.69 -13.62
N LYS A 58 -12.46 -10.40 -14.37
CA LYS A 58 -13.67 -9.82 -14.98
C LYS A 58 -14.82 -9.67 -13.98
N SER A 59 -14.88 -10.51 -12.94
CA SER A 59 -15.91 -10.45 -11.91
C SER A 59 -15.56 -9.50 -10.77
N GLU A 60 -14.28 -9.19 -10.61
CA GLU A 60 -13.78 -8.15 -9.70
C GLU A 60 -14.44 -6.80 -9.98
N ASN A 61 -15.03 -6.23 -8.94
CA ASN A 61 -15.79 -4.99 -9.02
C ASN A 61 -15.38 -4.02 -7.91
N ILE A 62 -15.83 -2.77 -8.03
CA ILE A 62 -15.43 -1.68 -7.12
C ILE A 62 -15.75 -2.00 -5.66
N LEU A 63 -16.87 -2.68 -5.37
CA LEU A 63 -17.22 -3.06 -4.00
C LEU A 63 -16.19 -4.04 -3.42
N GLN A 64 -15.73 -5.01 -4.21
CA GLN A 64 -14.71 -5.96 -3.78
C GLN A 64 -13.36 -5.26 -3.57
N CYS A 65 -12.97 -4.34 -4.46
CA CYS A 65 -11.78 -3.51 -4.27
C CYS A 65 -11.85 -2.70 -2.96
N ILE A 66 -12.99 -2.08 -2.64
CA ILE A 66 -13.17 -1.30 -1.41
C ILE A 66 -13.00 -2.19 -0.17
N ARG A 67 -13.54 -3.42 -0.21
CA ARG A 67 -13.36 -4.38 0.88
C ARG A 67 -11.90 -4.78 1.05
N ASN A 68 -11.20 -5.07 -0.05
CA ASN A 68 -9.78 -5.42 -0.02
C ASN A 68 -8.92 -4.24 0.48
N ILE A 69 -9.29 -2.99 0.16
CA ILE A 69 -8.66 -1.79 0.72
C ILE A 69 -8.86 -1.73 2.24
N GLY A 70 -10.08 -1.98 2.73
CA GLY A 70 -10.38 -2.01 4.16
C GLY A 70 -9.55 -3.06 4.89
N SER A 71 -9.56 -4.31 4.39
CA SER A 71 -8.78 -5.43 4.93
C SER A 71 -7.28 -5.10 4.98
N ALA A 72 -6.74 -4.63 3.86
CA ALA A 72 -5.33 -4.26 3.77
C ALA A 72 -4.94 -3.12 4.72
N TRP A 73 -5.84 -2.17 4.97
CA TRP A 73 -5.58 -1.04 5.87
C TRP A 73 -5.60 -1.45 7.35
N GLU A 74 -6.50 -2.37 7.73
CA GLU A 74 -6.56 -2.90 9.10
C GLU A 74 -5.28 -3.63 9.50
N GLU A 75 -4.55 -4.21 8.53
CA GLU A 75 -3.27 -4.88 8.76
C GLU A 75 -2.06 -3.95 8.79
N VAL A 76 -2.20 -2.69 8.35
CA VAL A 76 -1.11 -1.71 8.45
C VAL A 76 -0.97 -1.29 9.92
N THR A 77 0.04 -1.83 10.59
CA THR A 77 0.34 -1.50 11.98
C THR A 77 1.34 -0.34 12.11
N VAL A 78 1.47 0.23 13.32
CA VAL A 78 2.47 1.27 13.62
C VAL A 78 3.91 0.79 13.37
N PHE A 79 4.16 -0.52 13.47
CA PHE A 79 5.46 -1.11 13.16
C PHE A 79 5.81 -0.99 11.66
N CYS A 80 4.80 -1.06 10.79
CA CYS A 80 4.92 -0.83 9.35
C CYS A 80 5.32 0.62 9.00
N LEU A 81 5.35 1.54 9.97
CA LEU A 81 5.77 2.94 9.80
C LEU A 81 7.25 3.18 10.16
N GLN A 82 7.95 2.18 10.70
CA GLN A 82 9.36 2.34 11.09
C GLN A 82 10.27 2.27 9.87
N VAL A 83 10.90 3.40 9.55
CA VAL A 83 11.98 3.48 8.57
C VAL A 83 13.22 2.82 9.21
N ASN A 84 13.70 1.71 8.65
CA ASN A 84 15.04 1.20 8.95
C ASN A 84 16.05 2.19 8.35
N ILE A 85 16.44 3.18 9.14
CA ILE A 85 17.53 4.08 8.80
C ILE A 85 18.82 3.29 9.08
N SER A 86 19.45 2.78 8.02
CA SER A 86 20.82 2.26 8.02
C SER A 86 21.83 3.38 7.80
#